data_AF-A0A259RG35-F1
#
_entry.id   AF-A0A259RG35-F1
#
_cell.length_a   1.000
_cell.length_b   1.000
_cell.length_c   1.000
_cell.angle_alpha   90.00
_cell.angle_beta   90.00
_cell.angle_gamma   90.00
#
_symmetry.space_group_name_H-M   'P 1'
#
loop_
_entity.id
_entity.type
_entity.pdbx_description
1 polymer ?
#
loop_
_entity_poly.entity_id
_entity_poly.type
_entity_poly.pdbx_seq_one_letter_code
_entity_poly.pdbx_strand_id
1 'polypeptide(L)' 'MPVSDTPNAENPVRACVAYDRSGRRVGDIALEAISDMLALPDRFVWVGLYEPDAALLAQM' A
#
# COMPACT_ATOMS: atom_id res chain seq x y z
N MET A 1 -13.41 -16.79 -10.27
CA MET A 1 -13.72 -16.49 -8.86
C MET A 1 -13.43 -15.01 -8.64
N PRO A 2 -14.39 -14.17 -8.19
CA PRO A 2 -14.04 -12.85 -7.73
C PRO A 2 -13.55 -12.97 -6.28
N VAL A 3 -12.34 -12.49 -6.01
CA VAL A 3 -11.89 -12.26 -4.64
C VAL A 3 -12.75 -11.15 -4.06
N SER A 4 -13.61 -11.49 -3.10
CA SER A 4 -14.45 -10.52 -2.40
C SER A 4 -13.54 -9.56 -1.64
N ASP A 5 -13.42 -8.35 -2.14
CA ASP A 5 -12.66 -7.27 -1.53
C ASP A 5 -13.51 -6.62 -0.43
N THR A 6 -13.82 -7.39 0.63
CA THR A 6 -14.47 -6.85 1.82
C THR A 6 -13.52 -5.84 2.45
N PRO A 7 -13.92 -4.57 2.69
CA PRO A 7 -13.06 -3.60 3.35
C PRO A 7 -12.80 -4.07 4.78
N ASN A 8 -11.63 -4.66 5.00
CA ASN A 8 -11.15 -4.97 6.33
C ASN A 8 -10.71 -3.65 6.96
N ALA A 9 -11.54 -3.08 7.84
CA ALA A 9 -11.19 -1.88 8.61
C ALA A 9 -9.89 -2.05 9.43
N GLU A 10 -9.40 -3.29 9.59
CA GLU A 10 -8.20 -3.61 10.36
C GLU A 10 -6.90 -3.50 9.53
N ASN A 11 -6.95 -3.37 8.20
CA ASN A 11 -5.75 -3.12 7.40
C ASN A 11 -5.95 -1.96 6.41
N PRO A 12 -5.50 -0.73 6.75
CA PRO A 12 -5.68 0.43 5.90
C PRO A 12 -4.82 0.40 4.64
N VAL A 13 -3.87 -0.54 4.49
CA VAL A 13 -2.99 -0.61 3.32
C VAL A 13 -3.62 -1.47 2.22
N ARG A 14 -3.95 -0.85 1.08
CA ARG A 14 -4.52 -1.51 -0.11
C ARG A 14 -3.49 -1.90 -1.15
N ALA A 15 -2.38 -1.17 -1.23
CA ALA A 15 -1.30 -1.49 -2.13
C ALA A 15 0.03 -1.03 -1.54
N CYS A 16 1.07 -1.82 -1.74
CA CYS A 16 2.42 -1.48 -1.35
C CYS A 16 3.38 -1.96 -2.45
N VAL A 17 3.94 -1.01 -3.20
CA VAL A 17 4.62 -1.29 -4.46
C VAL A 17 5.96 -0.58 -4.50
N ALA A 18 7.02 -1.32 -4.79
CA ALA A 18 8.34 -0.76 -4.98
C ALA A 18 8.58 -0.36 -6.44
N TYR A 19 9.27 0.76 -6.62
CA TYR A 19 9.68 1.30 -7.90
C TYR A 19 11.18 1.59 -7.92
N ASP A 20 11.76 1.60 -9.11
CA ASP A 20 13.11 2.11 -9.36
C ASP A 20 13.11 3.58 -9.79
N ARG A 21 14.30 4.21 -9.81
CA ARG A 21 14.47 5.60 -10.28
C ARG A 21 13.94 5.89 -11.68
N SER A 22 13.82 4.88 -12.54
CA SER A 22 13.23 5.04 -13.88
C SER A 22 11.70 5.04 -13.87
N GLY A 23 11.09 4.88 -12.69
CA GLY A 23 9.65 4.78 -12.51
C GLY A 23 9.09 3.39 -12.83
N ARG A 24 9.96 2.37 -12.97
CA ARG A 24 9.50 1.02 -13.31
C ARG A 24 9.12 0.26 -12.04
N ARG A 25 7.96 -0.39 -12.08
CA ARG A 25 7.48 -1.26 -11.00
C ARG A 25 8.44 -2.43 -10.83
N VAL A 26 9.00 -2.55 -9.64
CA VAL A 26 9.87 -3.65 -9.24
C VAL A 26 9.02 -4.82 -8.76
N GLY A 27 7.95 -4.54 -8.01
CA GLY A 27 6.99 -5.53 -7.52
C GLY A 27 6.19 -5.03 -6.34
N ASP A 28 5.23 -5.85 -5.89
CA ASP A 28 4.56 -5.66 -4.60
C ASP A 28 5.51 -6.07 -3.47
N ILE A 29 5.48 -5.33 -2.37
CA ILE A 29 6.28 -5.63 -1.17
C ILE A 29 5.40 -5.63 0.08
N ALA A 30 5.82 -6.39 1.09
CA ALA A 30 5.19 -6.33 2.40
C ALA A 30 5.49 -4.98 3.09
N LEU A 31 4.63 -4.55 4.02
CA LEU A 31 4.77 -3.28 4.74
C LEU A 31 6.06 -3.25 5.56
N GLU A 32 6.42 -4.39 6.15
CA GLU A 32 7.62 -4.58 6.97
C GLU A 32 8.91 -4.41 6.14
N ALA A 33 8.84 -4.71 4.84
CA ALA A 33 9.96 -4.62 3.91
C ALA A 33 10.20 -3.21 3.36
N ILE A 34 9.34 -2.23 3.68
CA ILE A 34 9.51 -0.85 3.20
C ILE A 34 10.83 -0.26 3.66
N SER A 35 11.19 -0.46 4.94
CA SER A 35 12.44 0.08 5.50
C SER A 35 13.67 -0.44 4.76
N ASP A 36 13.71 -1.74 4.47
CA ASP A 36 14.80 -2.36 3.71
C ASP A 36 14.84 -1.84 2.27
N MET A 37 13.66 -1.63 1.64
CA MET A 37 13.58 -1.13 0.28
C MET A 37 14.03 0.33 0.16
N LEU A 38 13.68 1.17 1.14
CA LEU A 38 14.10 2.57 1.20
C LEU A 38 15.56 2.76 1.60
N ALA A 39 16.19 1.75 2.23
CA ALA A 39 17.62 1.75 2.49
C ALA A 39 18.45 1.57 1.21
N LEU A 40 17.87 1.01 0.16
CA LEU A 40 18.52 0.90 -1.14
C LEU A 40 18.49 2.25 -1.88
N PRO A 41 19.60 2.66 -2.51
CA PRO A 41 19.62 3.89 -3.29
C PRO A 41 18.69 3.78 -4.51
N ASP A 42 18.17 4.92 -4.95
CA ASP A 42 17.38 5.03 -6.19
C ASP A 42 16.08 4.20 -6.19
N ARG A 43 15.49 3.98 -5.00
CA ARG A 43 14.21 3.29 -4.81
C ARG A 43 13.18 4.22 -4.16
N PHE A 44 11.92 3.99 -4.51
CA PHE A 44 10.80 4.57 -3.79
C PHE A 44 9.66 3.56 -3.69
N VAL A 45 8.86 3.69 -2.65
CA VAL A 45 7.71 2.83 -2.40
C VAL A 45 6.44 3.66 -2.49
N TRP A 46 5.46 3.15 -3.23
CA TRP A 46 4.10 3.69 -3.26
C TRP A 46 3.21 2.87 -2.33
N VAL A 47 2.59 3.55 -1.38
CA VAL A 47 1.63 2.95 -0.45
C VAL A 47 0.26 3.55 -0.74
N GLY A 48 -0.66 2.73 -1.22
CA GLY A 48 -2.07 3.07 -1.36
C GLY A 48 -2.81 2.73 -0.09
N LEU A 49 -3.45 3.73 0.53
CA LEU A 49 -4.28 3.54 1.72
C LEU A 49 -5.77 3.51 1.33
N TYR A 50 -6.58 2.78 2.08
CA TYR A 50 -8.03 2.86 2.01
C TYR A 50 -8.49 4.22 2.52
N GLU A 51 -9.23 4.96 1.70
CA GLU A 51 -9.93 6.16 2.13
C GLU A 51 -11.22 5.73 2.86
N PRO A 52 -11.37 6.05 4.16
CA PRO A 52 -12.58 5.71 4.89
C PRO A 52 -13.78 6.44 4.27
N ASP A 53 -14.88 5.70 4.07
CA ASP A 53 -16.10 6.32 3.55
C ASP A 53 -16.76 7.25 4.59
N ALA A 54 -17.68 8.09 4.12
CA ALA A 54 -18.35 9.08 4.95
C ALA A 54 -19.14 8.44 6.11
N ALA A 55 -19.60 7.20 5.97
CA ALA A 55 -20.34 6.50 7.02
C ALA A 55 -19.40 6.05 8.15
N LEU A 56 -18.18 5.63 7.82
CA LEU A 56 -17.13 5.32 8.77
C LEU A 56 -16.60 6.58 9.48
N LEU A 57 -16.40 7.68 8.74
CA LEU A 57 -16.00 8.97 9.32
C LEU A 57 -17.03 9.52 10.31
N ALA A 58 -18.32 9.29 10.08
CA ALA A 58 -19.40 9.76 10.97
C ALA A 58 -19.52 8.97 12.29
N GLN A 59 -18.78 7.87 12.47
CA GLN A 59 -18.74 7.11 13.72
C GLN A 59 -17.62 7.59 14.68
N MET A 60 -16.83 8.58 14.27
CA MET A 60 -15.75 9.20 15.07
C MET A 60 -16.24 10.36 15.94
#